data_AF-A0A182NIF8-F1
#
_entry.id   AF-A0A182NIF8-F1
#
_cell.length_a   1.000
_cell.length_b   1.000
_cell.length_c   1.000
_cell.angle_alpha   90.00
_cell.angle_beta   90.00
_cell.angle_gamma   90.00
#
_symmetry.space_group_name_H-M   'P 1'
#
loop_
_entity.id
_entity.type
_entity.pdbx_description
1 polymer ?
#
loop_
_entity_poly.entity_id
_entity_poly.type
_entity_poly.pdbx_seq_one_letter_code
_entity_poly.pdbx_strand_id
1 'polypeptide(L)'
;MSNNRSSLSFSGFFLLFLAFWGPSVAVAEPGETLVLLDNLAIRETHSIFFKSLQERGYKLTFKLADDAGLVLSKYGEFLYQHLILFAPSVEEFGGSLSVEAITEFVDNGGNVLVAGSTTSGDPLRELASECGFEVDEEKAAVIDHLNYDVSDAGDHTTIVASPDNLIDSTIIVGNRASVAPLLYRGTGLLADRENPLVLQLLTADSTAYSYVPDAPIKEYPHAVGKGTLLIAALQARNNARVVFSGSLYFFSDEAFLSPVQRAQAGGKHFARSGNQDVAAAISKWVFGENGVIRARSVSHHKEGESQPPSAYTVTDPVVYTIEIETRASDGQWKAFEAADVQLEFVRIDPFVRTTLVPVGGGRYEARFLIPDVYGVYQFKVNYDRTGYTHLYSTTQVSVRPLTHTQYERFIPSAYPYYASAFSMVVGMFLFSFLFLHFKDDGGKPVPRPAAEKKAQ
;
A
#
# COMPACT_ATOMS: atom_id res chain seq x y z
N MET A 1 63.66 -44.28 -26.57
CA MET A 1 64.71 -43.27 -26.28
C MET A 1 65.02 -42.52 -27.55
N SER A 2 65.18 -41.19 -27.45
CA SER A 2 65.51 -40.22 -28.52
C SER A 2 64.35 -39.64 -29.36
N ASN A 3 63.94 -38.42 -28.97
CA ASN A 3 63.67 -37.21 -29.77
C ASN A 3 63.31 -37.33 -31.26
N ASN A 4 62.16 -36.77 -31.64
CA ASN A 4 62.03 -35.48 -32.36
C ASN A 4 60.64 -35.33 -33.00
N ARG A 5 60.07 -34.12 -32.90
CA ARG A 5 59.03 -33.45 -33.72
C ARG A 5 58.12 -32.66 -32.78
N SER A 6 57.75 -31.41 -33.00
CA SER A 6 58.09 -30.38 -33.98
C SER A 6 57.40 -29.12 -33.45
N SER A 7 58.11 -28.00 -33.42
CA SER A 7 57.60 -26.68 -33.06
C SER A 7 56.63 -26.17 -34.13
N LEU A 8 55.44 -25.74 -33.71
CA LEU A 8 54.54 -24.90 -34.50
C LEU A 8 54.26 -23.62 -33.71
N SER A 9 54.75 -22.52 -34.27
CA SER A 9 54.49 -21.14 -33.89
C SER A 9 53.06 -20.77 -34.25
N PHE A 10 52.36 -20.09 -33.34
CA PHE A 10 51.23 -19.23 -33.71
C PHE A 10 51.18 -18.02 -32.76
N SER A 11 51.59 -16.87 -33.28
CA SER A 11 51.44 -15.56 -32.64
C SER A 11 49.96 -15.21 -32.51
N GLY A 12 49.48 -15.02 -31.29
CA GLY A 12 48.18 -14.42 -30.98
C GLY A 12 48.37 -13.03 -30.38
N PHE A 13 48.07 -12.00 -31.16
CA PHE A 13 47.97 -10.61 -30.71
C PHE A 13 46.78 -10.47 -29.75
N PHE A 14 47.03 -10.19 -28.47
CA PHE A 14 45.98 -9.92 -27.48
C PHE A 14 45.75 -8.41 -27.38
N LEU A 15 44.74 -7.90 -28.10
CA LEU A 15 44.23 -6.54 -28.00
C LEU A 15 43.35 -6.42 -26.75
N LEU A 16 43.86 -5.75 -25.72
CA LEU A 16 43.16 -5.45 -24.48
C LEU A 16 42.22 -4.25 -24.69
N PHE A 17 40.96 -4.52 -24.99
CA PHE A 17 39.90 -3.50 -24.99
C PHE A 17 39.51 -3.19 -23.54
N LEU A 18 39.99 -2.06 -23.01
CA LEU A 18 39.50 -1.45 -21.78
C LEU A 18 38.11 -0.84 -22.05
N ALA A 19 37.07 -1.61 -21.78
CA ALA A 19 35.71 -1.09 -21.70
C ALA A 19 35.57 -0.28 -20.41
N PHE A 20 35.53 1.04 -20.53
CA PHE A 20 35.05 1.94 -19.47
C PHE A 20 33.56 1.62 -19.22
N TRP A 21 33.28 0.81 -18.20
CA TRP A 21 31.95 0.74 -17.60
C TRP A 21 31.81 1.93 -16.65
N GLY A 22 31.24 3.03 -17.15
CA GLY A 22 30.60 4.00 -16.27
C GLY A 22 29.34 3.36 -15.67
N PRO A 23 28.99 3.63 -14.40
CA PRO A 23 27.73 3.16 -13.84
C PRO A 23 26.59 3.87 -14.60
N SER A 24 25.98 3.19 -15.56
CA SER A 24 24.64 3.56 -16.01
C SER A 24 23.73 3.39 -14.80
N VAL A 25 23.25 4.51 -14.27
CA VAL A 25 22.12 4.51 -13.35
C VAL A 25 20.96 3.88 -14.13
N ALA A 26 20.67 2.62 -13.82
CA ALA A 26 19.48 1.94 -14.33
C ALA A 26 18.27 2.62 -13.67
N VAL A 27 17.81 3.70 -14.29
CA VAL A 27 16.47 4.23 -14.05
C VAL A 27 15.53 3.11 -14.46
N ALA A 28 14.80 2.54 -13.51
CA ALA A 28 13.78 1.55 -13.79
C ALA A 28 12.87 2.06 -14.92
N GLU A 29 12.76 1.29 -16.01
CA GLU A 29 12.10 1.75 -17.24
C GLU A 29 10.68 2.25 -16.90
N PRO A 30 10.31 3.48 -17.26
CA PRO A 30 9.01 4.08 -16.91
C PRO A 30 7.78 3.44 -17.57
N GLY A 31 7.87 2.17 -18.00
CA GLY A 31 6.78 1.42 -18.59
C GLY A 31 6.35 1.91 -19.97
N GLU A 32 5.79 1.00 -20.78
CA GLU A 32 5.08 1.40 -21.99
C GLU A 32 3.71 1.97 -21.60
N THR A 33 3.37 3.13 -22.16
CA THR A 33 2.12 3.85 -21.85
C THR A 33 1.30 4.04 -23.12
N LEU A 34 0.07 3.56 -23.10
CA LEU A 34 -0.91 3.80 -24.17
C LEU A 34 -1.66 5.10 -23.87
N VAL A 35 -1.67 6.00 -24.84
CA VAL A 35 -2.41 7.27 -24.78
C VAL A 35 -3.52 7.23 -25.82
N LEU A 36 -4.76 7.24 -25.36
CA LEU A 36 -5.94 7.34 -26.21
C LEU A 36 -6.40 8.79 -26.27
N LEU A 37 -6.57 9.26 -27.50
CA LEU A 37 -6.99 10.61 -27.81
C LEU A 37 -8.32 10.58 -28.56
N ASP A 38 -9.17 11.55 -28.31
CA ASP A 38 -10.38 11.79 -29.12
C ASP A 38 -10.00 12.29 -30.52
N ASN A 39 -9.02 13.20 -30.59
CA ASN A 39 -8.45 13.66 -31.85
C ASN A 39 -6.93 13.85 -31.73
N LEU A 40 -6.24 13.80 -32.86
CA LEU A 40 -4.78 13.94 -32.87
C LEU A 40 -4.30 15.35 -32.47
N ALA A 41 -5.16 16.38 -32.52
CA ALA A 41 -4.81 17.75 -32.12
C ALA A 41 -4.63 17.88 -30.60
N ILE A 42 -5.22 17.00 -29.79
CA ILE A 42 -4.98 16.95 -28.33
C ILE A 42 -3.49 16.78 -28.02
N ARG A 43 -2.75 16.06 -28.87
CA ARG A 43 -1.29 15.90 -28.73
C ARG A 43 -0.54 17.23 -28.78
N GLU A 44 -1.00 18.17 -29.60
CA GLU A 44 -0.38 19.49 -29.75
C GLU A 44 -0.80 20.44 -28.63
N THR A 45 -2.07 20.39 -28.23
CA THR A 45 -2.62 21.26 -27.17
C THR A 45 -2.22 20.86 -25.75
N HIS A 46 -1.76 19.62 -25.55
CA HIS A 46 -1.28 19.09 -24.27
C HIS A 46 0.21 18.71 -24.34
N SER A 47 0.96 19.40 -25.19
CA SER A 47 2.33 19.06 -25.51
C SER A 47 3.28 19.17 -24.31
N ILE A 48 3.05 20.13 -23.41
CA ILE A 48 3.86 20.33 -22.21
C ILE A 48 3.71 19.15 -21.26
N PHE A 49 2.48 18.65 -21.08
CA PHE A 49 2.20 17.48 -20.25
C PHE A 49 2.89 16.23 -20.80
N PHE A 50 2.69 15.93 -22.10
CA PHE A 50 3.29 14.75 -22.73
C PHE A 50 4.82 14.82 -22.81
N LYS A 51 5.39 16.00 -23.08
CA LYS A 51 6.85 16.20 -23.04
C LYS A 51 7.39 15.93 -21.64
N SER A 52 6.70 16.38 -20.59
CA SER A 52 7.11 16.10 -19.22
C SER A 52 7.17 14.59 -18.93
N LEU A 53 6.22 13.81 -19.44
CA LEU A 53 6.25 12.35 -19.33
C LEU A 53 7.41 11.73 -20.13
N GLN A 54 7.62 12.18 -21.37
CA GLN A 54 8.72 11.68 -22.20
C GLN A 54 10.10 12.00 -21.61
N GLU A 55 10.28 13.19 -21.04
CA GLU A 55 11.51 13.61 -20.34
C GLU A 55 11.78 12.77 -19.10
N ARG A 56 10.74 12.26 -18.44
CA ARG A 56 10.86 11.29 -17.33
C ARG A 56 11.14 9.85 -17.82
N GLY A 57 11.10 9.61 -19.13
CA GLY A 57 11.49 8.36 -19.79
C GLY A 57 10.31 7.44 -20.19
N TYR A 58 9.07 7.92 -20.12
CA TYR A 58 7.88 7.16 -20.54
C TYR A 58 7.83 6.98 -22.06
N LYS A 59 7.60 5.74 -22.51
CA LYS A 59 7.38 5.42 -23.93
C LYS A 59 5.90 5.58 -24.25
N LEU A 60 5.53 6.75 -24.77
CA LEU A 60 4.13 7.09 -25.11
C LEU A 60 3.75 6.61 -26.51
N THR A 61 2.74 5.75 -26.60
CA THR A 61 2.12 5.32 -27.85
C THR A 61 0.76 6.01 -28.00
N PHE A 62 0.65 6.92 -28.97
CA PHE A 62 -0.58 7.66 -29.23
C PHE A 62 -1.46 6.92 -30.22
N LYS A 63 -2.73 6.70 -29.88
CA LYS A 63 -3.76 6.15 -30.75
C LYS A 63 -5.07 6.91 -30.59
N LEU A 64 -5.94 6.82 -31.59
CA LEU A 64 -7.32 7.30 -31.47
C LEU A 64 -8.13 6.29 -30.65
N ALA A 65 -9.11 6.77 -29.89
CA ALA A 65 -9.93 5.92 -29.02
C ALA A 65 -10.85 4.94 -29.80
N ASP A 66 -11.15 5.25 -31.06
CA ASP A 66 -12.00 4.47 -31.98
C ASP A 66 -11.20 3.53 -32.91
N ASP A 67 -9.88 3.44 -32.75
CA ASP A 67 -9.03 2.61 -33.60
C ASP A 67 -9.35 1.11 -33.42
N ALA A 68 -9.75 0.44 -34.50
CA ALA A 68 -10.05 -1.00 -34.52
C ALA A 68 -8.86 -1.90 -34.13
N GLY A 69 -7.63 -1.37 -34.18
CA GLY A 69 -6.40 -2.06 -33.79
C GLY A 69 -6.01 -1.92 -32.31
N LEU A 70 -6.90 -1.41 -31.44
CA LEU A 70 -6.63 -1.27 -30.02
C LEU A 70 -6.70 -2.61 -29.28
N VAL A 71 -5.63 -2.92 -28.56
CA VAL A 71 -5.46 -4.14 -27.76
C VAL A 71 -4.61 -3.79 -26.53
N LEU A 72 -5.12 -4.08 -25.33
CA LEU A 72 -4.38 -3.89 -24.06
C LEU A 72 -3.57 -5.14 -23.69
N SER A 73 -4.14 -6.32 -23.90
CA SER A 73 -3.51 -7.60 -23.58
C SER A 73 -3.50 -8.52 -24.78
N LYS A 74 -2.41 -9.28 -24.94
CA LYS A 74 -2.28 -10.28 -26.00
C LYS A 74 -1.71 -11.56 -25.41
N TYR A 75 -2.40 -12.68 -25.62
CA TYR A 75 -2.02 -13.98 -25.07
C TYR A 75 -1.87 -14.01 -23.54
N GLY A 76 -2.64 -13.20 -22.81
CA GLY A 76 -2.61 -13.14 -21.35
C GLY A 76 -1.51 -12.24 -20.76
N GLU A 77 -0.73 -11.55 -21.60
CA GLU A 77 0.22 -10.53 -21.15
C GLU A 77 -0.26 -9.14 -21.54
N PHE A 78 -0.15 -8.18 -20.62
CA PHE A 78 -0.44 -6.77 -20.90
C PHE A 78 0.73 -6.14 -21.65
N LEU A 79 0.41 -5.46 -22.74
CA LEU A 79 1.40 -4.78 -23.59
C LEU A 79 1.85 -3.44 -22.98
N TYR A 80 1.00 -2.84 -22.14
CA TYR A 80 1.22 -1.54 -21.52
C TYR A 80 1.14 -1.67 -20.00
N GLN A 81 1.87 -0.81 -19.28
CA GLN A 81 1.81 -0.72 -17.82
C GLN A 81 0.87 0.41 -17.36
N HIS A 82 0.68 1.40 -18.22
CA HIS A 82 -0.11 2.59 -17.94
C HIS A 82 -1.03 2.92 -19.11
N LEU A 83 -2.21 3.45 -18.79
CA LEU A 83 -3.20 3.89 -19.74
C LEU A 83 -3.59 5.33 -19.44
N ILE A 84 -3.56 6.19 -20.46
CA ILE A 84 -4.04 7.57 -20.39
C ILE A 84 -5.22 7.71 -21.35
N LEU A 85 -6.38 8.09 -20.81
CA LEU A 85 -7.63 8.28 -21.54
C LEU A 85 -7.93 9.78 -21.63
N PHE A 86 -7.43 10.44 -22.67
CA PHE A 86 -7.76 11.83 -23.03
C PHE A 86 -8.73 11.84 -24.21
N ALA A 87 -9.81 11.08 -24.06
CA ALA A 87 -10.83 10.91 -25.07
C ALA A 87 -12.23 11.09 -24.49
N PRO A 88 -12.63 12.30 -24.06
CA PRO A 88 -13.86 12.52 -23.32
C PRO A 88 -15.12 12.18 -24.11
N SER A 89 -15.17 12.50 -25.41
CA SER A 89 -16.33 12.32 -26.30
C SER A 89 -16.39 10.95 -26.98
N VAL A 90 -15.68 9.95 -26.46
CA VAL A 90 -15.75 8.59 -27.00
C VAL A 90 -17.10 7.96 -26.67
N GLU A 91 -17.80 7.46 -27.69
CA GLU A 91 -19.06 6.71 -27.54
C GLU A 91 -18.81 5.20 -27.45
N GLU A 92 -17.79 4.71 -28.15
CA GLU A 92 -17.39 3.30 -28.14
C GLU A 92 -15.87 3.22 -28.36
N PHE A 93 -15.22 2.37 -27.57
CA PHE A 93 -13.79 2.10 -27.75
C PHE A 93 -13.57 1.14 -28.93
N GLY A 94 -12.50 1.37 -29.70
CA GLY A 94 -12.16 0.52 -30.83
C GLY A 94 -11.54 -0.83 -30.43
N GLY A 95 -11.60 -1.79 -31.35
CA GLY A 95 -10.85 -3.04 -31.26
C GLY A 95 -11.36 -3.99 -30.16
N SER A 96 -10.44 -4.43 -29.29
CA SER A 96 -10.77 -5.30 -28.14
C SER A 96 -10.83 -4.52 -26.82
N LEU A 97 -10.85 -3.20 -26.89
CA LEU A 97 -10.92 -2.35 -25.71
C LEU A 97 -12.39 -2.15 -25.32
N SER A 98 -12.72 -2.45 -24.08
CA SER A 98 -14.03 -2.19 -23.47
C SER A 98 -13.84 -1.72 -22.03
N VAL A 99 -14.92 -1.29 -21.38
CA VAL A 99 -14.87 -0.91 -19.96
C VAL A 99 -14.39 -2.09 -19.12
N GLU A 100 -14.87 -3.30 -19.40
CA GLU A 100 -14.45 -4.53 -18.71
C GLU A 100 -12.97 -4.86 -18.93
N ALA A 101 -12.45 -4.62 -20.14
CA ALA A 101 -11.02 -4.83 -20.40
C ALA A 101 -10.14 -3.83 -19.62
N ILE A 102 -10.63 -2.61 -19.41
CA ILE A 102 -9.92 -1.59 -18.61
C ILE A 102 -10.02 -1.91 -17.12
N THR A 103 -11.16 -2.37 -16.62
CA THR A 103 -11.28 -2.80 -15.22
C THR A 103 -10.41 -4.02 -14.94
N GLU A 104 -10.36 -5.01 -15.84
CA GLU A 104 -9.43 -6.14 -15.75
C GLU A 104 -7.97 -5.68 -15.75
N PHE A 105 -7.64 -4.66 -16.55
CA PHE A 105 -6.30 -4.06 -16.55
C PHE A 105 -5.95 -3.43 -15.19
N VAL A 106 -6.89 -2.72 -14.54
CA VAL A 106 -6.72 -2.17 -13.20
C VAL A 106 -6.56 -3.29 -12.16
N ASP A 107 -7.37 -4.34 -12.23
CA ASP A 107 -7.32 -5.49 -11.32
C ASP A 107 -5.97 -6.24 -11.38
N ASN A 108 -5.29 -6.17 -12.52
CA ASN A 108 -3.96 -6.74 -12.72
C ASN A 108 -2.80 -5.77 -12.42
N GLY A 109 -3.07 -4.61 -11.83
CA GLY A 109 -2.05 -3.66 -11.38
C GLY A 109 -1.73 -2.53 -12.37
N GLY A 110 -2.50 -2.41 -13.46
CA GLY A 110 -2.40 -1.31 -14.41
C GLY A 110 -2.84 0.02 -13.81
N ASN A 111 -2.11 1.10 -14.10
CA ASN A 111 -2.48 2.44 -13.65
C ASN A 111 -3.20 3.20 -14.77
N VAL A 112 -4.26 3.92 -14.42
CA VAL A 112 -5.12 4.60 -15.39
C VAL A 112 -5.29 6.08 -15.01
N LEU A 113 -5.05 6.97 -15.97
CA LEU A 113 -5.37 8.39 -15.85
C LEU A 113 -6.46 8.76 -16.85
N VAL A 114 -7.61 9.20 -16.37
CA VAL A 114 -8.77 9.56 -17.17
C VAL A 114 -9.03 11.05 -17.07
N ALA A 115 -9.26 11.70 -18.21
CA ALA A 115 -9.69 13.09 -18.26
C ALA A 115 -11.01 13.22 -19.03
N GLY A 116 -12.08 13.51 -18.30
CA GLY A 116 -13.39 13.84 -18.83
C GLY A 116 -13.49 15.29 -19.29
N SER A 117 -14.67 15.66 -19.75
CA SER A 117 -15.05 17.05 -20.01
C SER A 117 -16.57 17.21 -19.90
N THR A 118 -17.11 18.35 -20.32
CA THR A 118 -18.57 18.52 -20.44
C THR A 118 -19.18 17.60 -21.49
N THR A 119 -18.38 17.02 -22.40
CA THR A 119 -18.84 16.04 -23.41
C THR A 119 -18.44 14.61 -23.05
N SER A 120 -18.41 14.26 -21.76
CA SER A 120 -18.04 12.90 -21.33
C SER A 120 -19.10 11.89 -21.78
N GLY A 121 -18.71 10.95 -22.64
CA GLY A 121 -19.57 9.89 -23.18
C GLY A 121 -19.86 8.75 -22.19
N ASP A 122 -20.76 7.84 -22.57
CA ASP A 122 -21.22 6.72 -21.74
C ASP A 122 -20.08 5.80 -21.25
N PRO A 123 -19.10 5.37 -22.07
CA PRO A 123 -18.03 4.48 -21.62
C PRO A 123 -17.19 5.06 -20.47
N LEU A 124 -16.97 6.37 -20.45
CA LEU A 124 -16.23 7.02 -19.38
C LEU A 124 -17.05 7.13 -18.09
N ARG A 125 -18.36 7.34 -18.20
CA ARG A 125 -19.27 7.32 -17.05
C ARG A 125 -19.37 5.93 -16.44
N GLU A 126 -19.48 4.90 -17.27
CA GLU A 126 -19.51 3.51 -16.83
C GLU A 126 -18.19 3.12 -16.16
N LEU A 127 -17.04 3.46 -16.77
CA LEU A 127 -15.73 3.25 -16.15
C LEU A 127 -15.57 3.98 -14.81
N ALA A 128 -16.11 5.19 -14.70
CA ALA A 128 -16.12 5.94 -13.44
C ALA A 128 -16.95 5.21 -12.38
N SER A 129 -18.14 4.73 -12.75
CA SER A 129 -19.05 3.97 -11.87
C SER A 129 -18.40 2.69 -11.35
N GLU A 130 -17.70 1.94 -12.21
CA GLU A 130 -16.93 0.75 -11.80
C GLU A 130 -15.81 1.08 -10.79
N CYS A 131 -15.30 2.32 -10.80
CA CYS A 131 -14.30 2.81 -9.86
C CYS A 131 -14.89 3.47 -8.60
N GLY A 132 -16.23 3.54 -8.47
CA GLY A 132 -16.92 4.17 -7.33
C GLY A 132 -17.07 5.70 -7.46
N PHE A 133 -17.02 6.23 -8.67
CA PHE A 133 -17.29 7.62 -8.99
C PHE A 133 -18.54 7.76 -9.85
N GLU A 134 -19.29 8.83 -9.64
CA GLU A 134 -20.39 9.22 -10.51
C GLU A 134 -19.99 10.49 -11.24
N VAL A 135 -20.09 10.47 -12.57
CA VAL A 135 -19.84 11.62 -13.43
C VAL A 135 -21.19 12.21 -13.80
N ASP A 136 -21.29 13.54 -13.81
CA ASP A 136 -22.53 14.22 -14.19
C ASP A 136 -22.92 13.96 -15.66
N GLU A 137 -24.15 14.34 -16.00
CA GLU A 137 -24.70 14.17 -17.35
C GLU A 137 -23.89 14.92 -18.42
N GLU A 138 -24.05 14.48 -19.67
CA GLU A 138 -23.44 15.21 -20.79
C GLU A 138 -23.98 16.66 -20.84
N LYS A 139 -23.09 17.60 -21.15
CA LYS A 139 -23.28 19.06 -21.15
C LYS A 139 -23.37 19.69 -19.76
N ALA A 140 -23.39 18.90 -18.69
CA ALA A 140 -23.21 19.46 -17.36
C ALA A 140 -21.79 19.97 -17.18
N ALA A 141 -21.66 21.11 -16.50
CA ALA A 141 -20.40 21.74 -16.17
C ALA A 141 -20.43 22.17 -14.71
N VAL A 142 -19.25 22.23 -14.09
CA VAL A 142 -19.13 22.87 -12.77
C VAL A 142 -19.20 24.38 -12.95
N ILE A 143 -20.18 24.99 -12.29
CA ILE A 143 -20.48 26.41 -12.34
C ILE A 143 -20.20 27.01 -10.96
N ASP A 144 -19.48 28.13 -10.90
CA ASP A 144 -19.32 28.92 -9.68
C ASP A 144 -19.38 30.41 -10.00
N HIS A 145 -20.46 31.08 -9.60
CA HIS A 145 -20.64 32.49 -9.88
C HIS A 145 -19.83 33.43 -8.98
N LEU A 146 -19.13 32.93 -7.96
CA LEU A 146 -18.29 33.73 -7.07
C LEU A 146 -16.80 33.55 -7.37
N ASN A 147 -16.38 32.32 -7.69
CA ASN A 147 -14.97 31.98 -7.88
C ASN A 147 -14.62 31.65 -9.33
N TYR A 148 -15.11 32.42 -10.30
CA TYR A 148 -14.75 32.27 -11.71
C TYR A 148 -13.58 33.18 -12.11
N ASP A 149 -12.87 32.80 -13.16
CA ASP A 149 -11.75 33.56 -13.70
C ASP A 149 -12.23 34.72 -14.59
N VAL A 150 -11.45 35.80 -14.66
CA VAL A 150 -11.73 36.95 -15.54
C VAL A 150 -11.74 36.61 -17.04
N SER A 151 -11.11 35.51 -17.44
CA SER A 151 -11.07 35.03 -18.82
C SER A 151 -12.32 34.24 -19.23
N ASP A 152 -13.25 34.00 -18.30
CA ASP A 152 -14.48 33.26 -18.57
C ASP A 152 -15.36 33.95 -19.64
N ALA A 153 -16.08 33.13 -20.42
CA ALA A 153 -16.91 33.59 -21.54
C ALA A 153 -18.26 34.21 -21.11
N GLY A 154 -18.60 34.17 -19.81
CA GLY A 154 -19.83 34.72 -19.24
C GLY A 154 -20.75 33.67 -18.61
N ASP A 155 -20.47 32.40 -18.80
CA ASP A 155 -21.27 31.28 -18.27
C ASP A 155 -20.80 30.81 -16.88
N HIS A 156 -19.70 31.40 -16.38
CA HIS A 156 -19.09 31.13 -15.08
C HIS A 156 -18.67 29.65 -14.90
N THR A 157 -18.19 29.03 -15.98
CA THR A 157 -17.76 27.62 -16.04
C THR A 157 -16.24 27.44 -15.90
N THR A 158 -15.48 28.52 -16.06
CA THR A 158 -14.03 28.55 -15.82
C THR A 158 -13.77 28.92 -14.36
N ILE A 159 -13.73 27.90 -13.50
CA ILE A 159 -13.63 28.09 -12.05
C ILE A 159 -12.18 28.17 -11.59
N VAL A 160 -11.95 28.98 -10.57
CA VAL A 160 -10.66 29.18 -9.90
C VAL A 160 -10.67 28.44 -8.57
N ALA A 161 -10.23 27.19 -8.59
CA ALA A 161 -10.14 26.37 -7.39
C ALA A 161 -8.97 26.81 -6.49
N SER A 162 -9.25 27.01 -5.20
CA SER A 162 -8.21 27.33 -4.22
C SER A 162 -7.28 26.12 -3.99
N PRO A 163 -5.97 26.32 -3.82
CA PRO A 163 -5.05 25.27 -3.38
C PRO A 163 -5.44 24.64 -2.03
N ASP A 164 -6.23 25.35 -1.21
CA ASP A 164 -6.75 24.84 0.06
C ASP A 164 -7.73 23.67 -0.11
N ASN A 165 -8.34 23.55 -1.29
CA ASN A 165 -9.29 22.48 -1.62
C ASN A 165 -8.60 21.20 -2.13
N LEU A 166 -7.26 21.22 -2.24
CA LEU A 166 -6.46 20.02 -2.52
C LEU A 166 -6.38 19.12 -1.29
N ILE A 167 -6.25 17.82 -1.50
CA ILE A 167 -5.97 16.85 -0.45
C ILE A 167 -4.69 17.21 0.33
N ASP A 168 -4.71 16.98 1.65
CA ASP A 168 -3.54 17.21 2.52
C ASP A 168 -2.53 16.06 2.40
N SER A 169 -1.91 15.92 1.21
CA SER A 169 -0.88 14.93 0.94
C SER A 169 0.18 15.46 -0.03
N THR A 170 1.37 15.73 0.49
CA THR A 170 2.51 16.22 -0.29
C THR A 170 3.01 15.23 -1.34
N ILE A 171 2.69 13.95 -1.16
CA ILE A 171 3.11 12.86 -2.05
C ILE A 171 2.29 12.85 -3.33
N ILE A 172 0.99 13.18 -3.22
CA ILE A 172 0.05 13.14 -4.35
C ILE A 172 0.05 14.45 -5.12
N VAL A 173 -0.12 15.59 -4.42
CA VAL A 173 -0.34 16.90 -5.05
C VAL A 173 0.84 17.87 -4.90
N GLY A 174 1.93 17.44 -4.25
CA GLY A 174 3.03 18.32 -3.91
C GLY A 174 2.69 19.26 -2.74
N ASN A 175 3.50 20.30 -2.54
CA ASN A 175 3.29 21.24 -1.44
C ASN A 175 2.16 22.23 -1.78
N ARG A 176 0.96 22.01 -1.24
CA ARG A 176 -0.22 22.89 -1.46
C ARG A 176 0.03 24.37 -1.16
N ALA A 177 0.91 24.68 -0.19
CA ALA A 177 1.16 26.06 0.22
C ALA A 177 1.97 26.87 -0.81
N SER A 178 2.68 26.20 -1.71
CA SER A 178 3.44 26.84 -2.80
C SER A 178 2.68 26.88 -4.12
N VAL A 179 1.54 26.20 -4.22
CA VAL A 179 0.76 26.08 -5.46
C VAL A 179 -0.07 27.36 -5.66
N ALA A 180 0.00 27.93 -6.87
CA ALA A 180 -0.89 29.02 -7.27
C ALA A 180 -2.32 28.48 -7.50
N PRO A 181 -3.36 29.34 -7.47
CA PRO A 181 -4.72 28.90 -7.76
C PRO A 181 -4.84 28.14 -9.09
N LEU A 182 -5.78 27.20 -9.12
CA LEU A 182 -5.94 26.26 -10.21
C LEU A 182 -7.11 26.67 -11.10
N LEU A 183 -6.93 26.59 -12.42
CA LEU A 183 -8.00 26.77 -13.38
C LEU A 183 -8.63 25.41 -13.68
N TYR A 184 -9.95 25.35 -13.68
CA TYR A 184 -10.69 24.15 -14.00
C TYR A 184 -11.88 24.48 -14.90
N ARG A 185 -12.10 23.63 -15.90
CA ARG A 185 -13.26 23.70 -16.81
C ARG A 185 -13.66 22.31 -17.24
N GLY A 186 -14.77 21.80 -16.74
CA GLY A 186 -15.18 20.41 -16.96
C GLY A 186 -16.44 20.04 -16.19
N THR A 187 -16.71 18.74 -16.15
CA THR A 187 -17.86 18.16 -15.44
C THR A 187 -17.53 17.89 -13.96
N GLY A 188 -18.54 17.87 -13.11
CA GLY A 188 -18.41 17.50 -11.70
C GLY A 188 -18.40 15.98 -11.51
N LEU A 189 -17.71 15.53 -10.46
CA LEU A 189 -17.70 14.16 -10.01
C LEU A 189 -18.31 14.07 -8.61
N LEU A 190 -18.98 12.96 -8.32
CA LEU A 190 -19.27 12.52 -6.96
C LEU A 190 -18.49 11.24 -6.67
N ALA A 191 -18.18 11.04 -5.39
CA ALA A 191 -17.62 9.80 -4.90
C ALA A 191 -18.63 9.13 -3.98
N ASP A 192 -18.71 7.80 -4.05
CA ASP A 192 -19.43 7.02 -3.06
C ASP A 192 -18.77 7.17 -1.68
N ARG A 193 -19.58 7.57 -0.69
CA ARG A 193 -19.13 7.76 0.70
C ARG A 193 -18.87 6.45 1.42
N GLU A 194 -19.45 5.35 0.95
CA GLU A 194 -19.26 4.03 1.54
C GLU A 194 -17.93 3.39 1.10
N ASN A 195 -17.32 3.90 0.02
CA ASN A 195 -16.07 3.37 -0.51
C ASN A 195 -14.84 3.99 0.20
N PRO A 196 -14.11 3.22 1.05
CA PRO A 196 -12.96 3.75 1.78
C PRO A 196 -11.71 3.90 0.92
N LEU A 197 -11.69 3.37 -0.31
CA LEU A 197 -10.52 3.36 -1.20
C LEU A 197 -10.43 4.65 -2.05
N VAL A 198 -11.48 5.46 -2.03
CA VAL A 198 -11.57 6.70 -2.80
C VAL A 198 -10.85 7.84 -2.08
N LEU A 199 -10.09 8.60 -2.84
CA LEU A 199 -9.36 9.79 -2.43
C LEU A 199 -9.90 11.01 -3.19
N GLN A 200 -10.26 12.05 -2.45
CA GLN A 200 -10.75 13.31 -2.99
C GLN A 200 -9.56 14.25 -3.23
N LEU A 201 -9.02 14.29 -4.45
CA LEU A 201 -7.79 15.02 -4.73
C LEU A 201 -7.99 16.53 -4.79
N LEU A 202 -9.04 16.98 -5.47
CA LEU A 202 -9.41 18.38 -5.60
C LEU A 202 -10.93 18.52 -5.50
N THR A 203 -11.39 19.26 -4.50
CA THR A 203 -12.81 19.60 -4.30
C THR A 203 -13.12 20.99 -4.87
N ALA A 204 -14.37 21.23 -5.25
CA ALA A 204 -14.84 22.56 -5.59
C ALA A 204 -15.07 23.43 -4.34
N ASP A 205 -15.19 24.74 -4.54
CA ASP A 205 -15.56 25.66 -3.46
C ASP A 205 -17.02 25.45 -3.01
N SER A 206 -17.37 25.94 -1.82
CA SER A 206 -18.72 25.72 -1.23
C SER A 206 -19.87 26.36 -2.02
N THR A 207 -19.56 27.24 -2.96
CA THR A 207 -20.52 27.96 -3.81
C THR A 207 -20.69 27.32 -5.18
N ALA A 208 -19.86 26.34 -5.53
CA ALA A 208 -19.91 25.66 -6.82
C ALA A 208 -21.04 24.62 -6.84
N TYR A 209 -21.60 24.37 -8.02
CA TYR A 209 -22.53 23.28 -8.29
C TYR A 209 -22.34 22.79 -9.73
N SER A 210 -22.73 21.55 -10.00
CA SER A 210 -22.65 20.96 -11.34
C SER A 210 -24.03 20.89 -11.97
N TYR A 211 -24.21 21.53 -13.13
CA TYR A 211 -25.46 21.52 -13.89
C TYR A 211 -25.23 21.92 -15.35
N VAL A 212 -26.24 21.77 -16.21
CA VAL A 212 -26.21 22.26 -17.60
C VAL A 212 -26.36 23.79 -17.61
N PRO A 213 -25.37 24.58 -18.07
CA PRO A 213 -25.37 26.05 -17.96
C PRO A 213 -26.59 26.75 -18.59
N ASP A 214 -27.04 26.25 -19.75
CA ASP A 214 -28.15 26.85 -20.50
C ASP A 214 -29.55 26.44 -19.99
N ALA A 215 -29.63 25.49 -19.05
CA ALA A 215 -30.89 24.94 -18.57
C ALA A 215 -31.28 25.55 -17.21
N PRO A 216 -32.57 25.91 -17.01
CA PRO A 216 -33.03 26.32 -15.69
C PRO A 216 -33.00 25.13 -14.73
N ILE A 217 -32.48 25.35 -13.52
CA ILE A 217 -32.43 24.35 -12.45
C ILE A 217 -33.87 24.02 -12.02
N LYS A 218 -34.34 22.82 -12.37
CA LYS A 218 -35.66 22.30 -11.96
C LYS A 218 -35.56 21.22 -10.88
N GLU A 219 -34.47 20.49 -10.90
CA GLU A 219 -34.18 19.37 -10.01
C GLU A 219 -32.96 19.71 -9.17
N TYR A 220 -32.76 18.95 -8.09
CA TYR A 220 -31.57 19.14 -7.27
C TYR A 220 -30.34 18.79 -8.12
N PRO A 221 -29.35 19.69 -8.27
CA PRO A 221 -28.18 19.43 -9.09
C PRO A 221 -27.41 18.21 -8.60
N HIS A 222 -26.77 17.49 -9.53
CA HIS A 222 -26.06 16.25 -9.23
C HIS A 222 -25.03 16.45 -8.12
N ALA A 223 -24.14 17.44 -8.27
CA ALA A 223 -23.15 17.81 -7.26
C ALA A 223 -23.33 19.27 -6.81
N VAL A 224 -23.30 19.51 -5.48
CA VAL A 224 -23.47 20.84 -4.89
C VAL A 224 -22.46 21.08 -3.76
N GLY A 225 -21.89 22.28 -3.75
CA GLY A 225 -20.93 22.77 -2.77
C GLY A 225 -19.63 21.98 -2.78
N LYS A 226 -19.03 21.85 -1.59
CA LYS A 226 -17.76 21.12 -1.39
C LYS A 226 -17.84 19.61 -1.67
N GLY A 227 -19.05 19.05 -1.79
CA GLY A 227 -19.21 17.66 -2.20
C GLY A 227 -18.87 17.41 -3.67
N THR A 228 -18.80 18.47 -4.48
CA THR A 228 -18.39 18.40 -5.89
C THR A 228 -16.90 18.13 -5.99
N LEU A 229 -16.53 16.99 -6.56
CA LEU A 229 -15.14 16.64 -6.84
C LEU A 229 -14.77 17.07 -8.26
N LEU A 230 -13.63 17.73 -8.38
CA LEU A 230 -13.06 18.15 -9.66
C LEU A 230 -12.08 17.09 -10.18
N ILE A 231 -11.29 16.55 -9.25
CA ILE A 231 -10.35 15.44 -9.48
C ILE A 231 -10.51 14.46 -8.32
N ALA A 232 -10.71 13.20 -8.65
CA ALA A 232 -10.81 12.10 -7.70
C ALA A 232 -9.81 10.99 -8.06
N ALA A 233 -9.49 10.15 -7.09
CA ALA A 233 -8.58 9.02 -7.29
C ALA A 233 -9.03 7.79 -6.51
N LEU A 234 -8.70 6.62 -7.02
CA LEU A 234 -8.92 5.33 -6.39
C LEU A 234 -7.57 4.65 -6.21
N GLN A 235 -7.29 4.18 -5.00
CA GLN A 235 -6.21 3.23 -4.76
C GLN A 235 -6.79 1.85 -4.48
N ALA A 236 -6.68 0.95 -5.45
CA ALA A 236 -7.22 -0.39 -5.34
C ALA A 236 -6.43 -1.25 -4.34
N ARG A 237 -7.00 -2.39 -3.92
CA ARG A 237 -6.39 -3.31 -2.94
C ARG A 237 -5.09 -3.96 -3.43
N ASN A 238 -4.93 -4.08 -4.74
CA ASN A 238 -3.71 -4.52 -5.41
C ASN A 238 -2.68 -3.37 -5.57
N ASN A 239 -2.98 -2.18 -5.04
CA ASN A 239 -2.23 -0.93 -5.17
C ASN A 239 -2.20 -0.32 -6.58
N ALA A 240 -3.10 -0.72 -7.49
CA ALA A 240 -3.33 0.01 -8.73
C ALA A 240 -3.89 1.41 -8.44
N ARG A 241 -3.46 2.41 -9.21
CA ARG A 241 -3.86 3.80 -9.05
C ARG A 241 -4.66 4.26 -10.25
N VAL A 242 -5.86 4.73 -9.99
CA VAL A 242 -6.73 5.34 -10.98
C VAL A 242 -6.97 6.79 -10.58
N VAL A 243 -6.78 7.72 -11.51
CA VAL A 243 -7.19 9.12 -11.32
C VAL A 243 -8.21 9.49 -12.36
N PHE A 244 -9.29 10.10 -11.89
CA PHE A 244 -10.34 10.64 -12.72
C PHE A 244 -10.37 12.16 -12.55
N SER A 245 -10.03 12.88 -13.61
CA SER A 245 -10.23 14.33 -13.69
C SER A 245 -11.49 14.60 -14.51
N GLY A 246 -12.42 15.39 -14.02
CA GLY A 246 -13.60 15.82 -14.82
C GLY A 246 -13.25 16.84 -15.91
N SER A 247 -11.97 17.22 -16.05
CA SER A 247 -11.50 18.23 -16.99
C SER A 247 -10.23 17.79 -17.73
N LEU A 248 -10.34 17.66 -19.05
CA LEU A 248 -9.21 17.57 -19.98
C LEU A 248 -8.46 18.90 -20.04
N TYR A 249 -9.18 20.03 -20.01
CA TYR A 249 -8.60 21.37 -19.97
C TYR A 249 -7.58 21.55 -18.85
N PHE A 250 -7.78 20.91 -17.69
CA PHE A 250 -6.86 20.97 -16.56
C PHE A 250 -5.41 20.59 -16.92
N PHE A 251 -5.22 19.69 -17.89
CA PHE A 251 -3.91 19.20 -18.37
C PHE A 251 -3.40 19.92 -19.63
N SER A 252 -4.12 20.91 -20.13
CA SER A 252 -3.80 21.61 -21.38
C SER A 252 -2.67 22.63 -21.21
N ASP A 253 -1.95 22.89 -22.31
CA ASP A 253 -0.90 23.91 -22.36
C ASP A 253 -1.47 25.31 -22.09
N GLU A 254 -2.72 25.56 -22.49
CA GLU A 254 -3.45 26.79 -22.19
C GLU A 254 -3.60 26.96 -20.67
N ALA A 255 -4.20 25.99 -19.98
CA ALA A 255 -4.37 26.07 -18.53
C ALA A 255 -3.03 26.23 -17.80
N PHE A 256 -1.96 25.57 -18.28
CA PHE A 256 -0.62 25.66 -17.68
C PHE A 256 0.07 27.01 -17.85
N LEU A 257 -0.25 27.78 -18.88
CA LEU A 257 0.41 29.05 -19.20
C LEU A 257 -0.45 30.27 -18.87
N SER A 258 -1.76 30.08 -18.69
CA SER A 258 -2.69 31.16 -18.38
C SER A 258 -2.42 31.79 -17.01
N PRO A 259 -2.52 33.14 -16.91
CA PRO A 259 -2.61 33.82 -15.63
C PRO A 259 -3.94 33.48 -14.95
N VAL A 260 -4.02 33.69 -13.64
CA VAL A 260 -5.23 33.41 -12.86
C VAL A 260 -5.62 34.62 -12.04
N GLN A 261 -6.86 35.05 -12.20
CA GLN A 261 -7.43 36.13 -11.42
C GLN A 261 -8.94 35.95 -11.26
N ARG A 262 -9.40 35.88 -10.01
CA ARG A 262 -10.83 35.86 -9.71
C ARG A 262 -11.49 37.17 -10.17
N ALA A 263 -12.65 37.07 -10.82
CA ALA A 263 -13.39 38.22 -11.34
C ALA A 263 -13.97 39.15 -10.26
N GLN A 264 -14.11 38.64 -9.02
CA GLN A 264 -14.58 39.44 -7.90
C GLN A 264 -13.61 40.58 -7.55
N ALA A 265 -14.15 41.73 -7.11
CA ALA A 265 -13.36 42.90 -6.73
C ALA A 265 -12.29 42.56 -5.67
N GLY A 266 -11.01 42.80 -6.00
CA GLY A 266 -9.88 42.50 -5.12
C GLY A 266 -9.23 41.12 -5.35
N GLY A 267 -9.64 40.38 -6.39
CA GLY A 267 -8.99 39.14 -6.78
C GLY A 267 -7.48 39.32 -7.03
N LYS A 268 -6.66 38.54 -6.31
CA LYS A 268 -5.21 38.57 -6.48
C LYS A 268 -4.85 37.99 -7.84
N HIS A 269 -4.06 38.73 -8.62
CA HIS A 269 -3.54 38.27 -9.89
C HIS A 269 -2.29 37.40 -9.69
N PHE A 270 -2.28 36.24 -10.32
CA PHE A 270 -1.13 35.34 -10.42
C PHE A 270 -0.70 35.25 -11.87
N ALA A 271 0.60 35.41 -12.13
CA ALA A 271 1.14 35.37 -13.50
C ALA A 271 0.97 34.02 -14.19
N ARG A 272 0.79 32.94 -13.42
CA ARG A 272 0.66 31.58 -13.89
C ARG A 272 -0.22 30.76 -12.94
N SER A 273 -1.04 29.87 -13.51
CA SER A 273 -1.80 28.88 -12.74
C SER A 273 -0.89 27.84 -12.07
N GLY A 274 -1.42 27.19 -11.03
CA GLY A 274 -0.76 26.04 -10.39
C GLY A 274 -0.92 24.70 -11.12
N ASN A 275 -1.62 24.69 -12.28
CA ASN A 275 -2.06 23.46 -12.94
C ASN A 275 -0.89 22.56 -13.35
N GLN A 276 0.21 23.12 -13.88
CA GLN A 276 1.35 22.31 -14.32
C GLN A 276 1.97 21.55 -13.14
N ASP A 277 2.17 22.21 -12.00
CA ASP A 277 2.83 21.62 -10.84
C ASP A 277 1.98 20.49 -10.25
N VAL A 278 0.67 20.71 -10.14
CA VAL A 278 -0.27 19.71 -9.63
C VAL A 278 -0.44 18.55 -10.61
N ALA A 279 -0.58 18.81 -11.92
CA ALA A 279 -0.65 17.76 -12.93
C ALA A 279 0.63 16.90 -12.99
N ALA A 280 1.79 17.52 -12.82
CA ALA A 280 3.06 16.81 -12.73
C ALA A 280 3.14 15.95 -11.45
N ALA A 281 2.68 16.45 -10.30
CA ALA A 281 2.65 15.68 -9.06
C ALA A 281 1.68 14.49 -9.14
N ILE A 282 0.46 14.72 -9.63
CA ILE A 282 -0.56 13.67 -9.83
C ILE A 282 -0.03 12.60 -10.77
N SER A 283 0.56 12.95 -11.92
CA SER A 283 1.09 11.95 -12.86
C SER A 283 2.22 11.12 -12.26
N LYS A 284 3.12 11.71 -11.45
CA LYS A 284 4.15 10.97 -10.72
C LYS A 284 3.56 10.01 -9.70
N TRP A 285 2.47 10.39 -9.04
CA TRP A 285 1.78 9.53 -8.10
C TRP A 285 1.05 8.40 -8.84
N VAL A 286 0.22 8.68 -9.85
CA VAL A 286 -0.54 7.66 -10.59
C VAL A 286 0.36 6.59 -11.20
N PHE A 287 1.48 6.97 -11.80
CA PHE A 287 2.37 6.01 -12.46
C PHE A 287 3.40 5.37 -11.54
N GLY A 288 3.24 5.48 -10.21
CA GLY A 288 4.09 4.77 -9.25
C GLY A 288 5.55 5.27 -9.20
N GLU A 289 5.79 6.53 -9.54
CA GLU A 289 7.09 7.20 -9.31
C GLU A 289 7.21 7.63 -7.84
N ASN A 290 6.12 8.15 -7.27
CA ASN A 290 6.06 8.66 -5.91
C ASN A 290 5.19 7.79 -5.00
N GLY A 291 5.51 7.78 -3.70
CA GLY A 291 4.69 7.11 -2.68
C GLY A 291 4.65 5.59 -2.81
N VAL A 292 5.67 4.97 -3.43
CA VAL A 292 5.76 3.51 -3.54
C VAL A 292 6.66 2.98 -2.44
N ILE A 293 6.10 2.12 -1.58
CA ILE A 293 6.83 1.44 -0.51
C ILE A 293 6.72 -0.08 -0.65
N ARG A 294 7.73 -0.79 -0.16
CA ARG A 294 7.72 -2.26 -0.10
C ARG A 294 8.44 -2.77 1.14
N ALA A 295 8.03 -3.95 1.61
CA ALA A 295 8.83 -4.73 2.54
C ALA A 295 9.90 -5.50 1.77
N ARG A 296 11.17 -5.26 2.10
CA ARG A 296 12.31 -5.98 1.52
C ARG A 296 12.51 -7.33 2.16
N SER A 297 12.50 -7.36 3.49
CA SER A 297 12.73 -8.56 4.27
C SER A 297 12.03 -8.47 5.62
N VAL A 298 11.70 -9.64 6.16
CA VAL A 298 11.12 -9.80 7.49
C VAL A 298 11.92 -10.88 8.19
N SER A 299 12.29 -10.64 9.44
CA SER A 299 12.98 -11.61 10.29
C SER A 299 12.44 -11.56 11.71
N HIS A 300 12.34 -12.71 12.35
CA HIS A 300 11.91 -12.82 13.74
C HIS A 300 12.67 -13.96 14.43
N HIS A 301 13.04 -13.77 15.68
CA HIS A 301 13.81 -14.75 16.45
C HIS A 301 13.63 -14.51 17.95
N LYS A 302 14.08 -15.48 18.78
CA LYS A 302 14.17 -15.26 20.22
C LYS A 302 15.27 -14.26 20.54
N GLU A 303 15.12 -13.54 21.64
CA GLU A 303 16.17 -12.64 22.10
C GLU A 303 17.46 -13.44 22.42
N GLY A 304 18.59 -13.00 21.85
CA GLY A 304 19.88 -13.70 21.97
C GLY A 304 20.16 -14.76 20.89
N GLU A 305 19.17 -15.12 20.08
CA GLU A 305 19.33 -16.00 18.91
C GLU A 305 19.34 -15.19 17.60
N SER A 306 19.76 -15.81 16.49
CA SER A 306 19.79 -15.15 15.17
C SER A 306 18.85 -15.80 14.15
N GLN A 307 18.30 -16.98 14.45
CA GLN A 307 17.42 -17.73 13.55
C GLN A 307 16.03 -17.88 14.15
N PRO A 308 14.98 -17.94 13.31
CA PRO A 308 13.64 -18.22 13.80
C PRO A 308 13.57 -19.65 14.37
N PRO A 309 13.04 -19.85 15.59
CA PRO A 309 12.76 -21.18 16.11
C PRO A 309 11.58 -21.81 15.35
N SER A 310 11.48 -23.14 15.38
CA SER A 310 10.34 -23.87 14.80
C SER A 310 9.01 -23.56 15.49
N ALA A 311 9.06 -23.34 16.81
CA ALA A 311 7.93 -22.88 17.61
C ALA A 311 8.43 -22.06 18.80
N TYR A 312 7.70 -21.00 19.13
CA TYR A 312 7.93 -20.22 20.34
C TYR A 312 7.24 -20.86 21.53
N THR A 313 7.75 -20.63 22.73
CA THR A 313 7.04 -20.93 23.97
C THR A 313 6.25 -19.72 24.45
N VAL A 314 5.21 -19.96 25.24
CA VAL A 314 4.56 -18.89 26.01
C VAL A 314 5.62 -18.12 26.81
N THR A 315 5.44 -16.80 26.94
CA THR A 315 6.33 -15.88 27.66
C THR A 315 7.77 -15.78 27.15
N ASP A 316 8.08 -16.32 25.95
CA ASP A 316 9.38 -16.09 25.31
C ASP A 316 9.58 -14.61 24.93
N PRO A 317 10.78 -14.05 25.15
CA PRO A 317 11.16 -12.75 24.59
C PRO A 317 11.47 -12.89 23.09
N VAL A 318 10.81 -12.08 22.28
CA VAL A 318 10.92 -12.12 20.82
C VAL A 318 11.33 -10.78 20.27
N VAL A 319 12.19 -10.84 19.24
CA VAL A 319 12.59 -9.72 18.42
C VAL A 319 11.98 -9.91 17.04
N TYR A 320 11.20 -8.92 16.59
CA TYR A 320 10.68 -8.84 15.23
C TYR A 320 11.37 -7.69 14.51
N THR A 321 11.77 -7.90 13.27
CA THR A 321 12.41 -6.92 12.41
C THR A 321 11.79 -6.94 11.01
N ILE A 322 11.52 -5.77 10.46
CA ILE A 322 11.10 -5.57 9.06
C ILE A 322 11.94 -4.47 8.42
N GLU A 323 12.37 -4.71 7.19
CA GLU A 323 13.05 -3.72 6.35
C GLU A 323 12.08 -3.16 5.33
N ILE A 324 11.86 -1.85 5.36
CA ILE A 324 10.95 -1.13 4.46
C ILE A 324 11.77 -0.17 3.60
N GLU A 325 11.54 -0.24 2.29
CA GLU A 325 12.17 0.65 1.31
C GLU A 325 11.09 1.46 0.60
N THR A 326 11.42 2.70 0.26
CA THR A 326 10.62 3.57 -0.60
C THR A 326 11.33 3.79 -1.92
N ARG A 327 10.57 3.86 -3.00
CA ARG A 327 11.10 4.27 -4.31
C ARG A 327 11.28 5.77 -4.31
N ALA A 328 12.48 6.25 -4.62
CA ALA A 328 12.77 7.66 -4.77
C ALA A 328 12.55 8.12 -6.21
N SER A 329 12.53 9.44 -6.42
CA SER A 329 12.31 10.08 -7.72
C SER A 329 13.38 9.76 -8.77
N ASP A 330 14.55 9.26 -8.36
CA ASP A 330 15.61 8.76 -9.24
C ASP A 330 15.41 7.29 -9.65
N GLY A 331 14.29 6.68 -9.24
CA GLY A 331 13.96 5.28 -9.48
C GLY A 331 14.67 4.30 -8.54
N GLN A 332 15.56 4.77 -7.66
CA GLN A 332 16.29 3.92 -6.73
C GLN A 332 15.48 3.63 -5.47
N TRP A 333 15.68 2.43 -4.91
CA TRP A 333 15.11 2.06 -3.62
C TRP A 333 15.97 2.64 -2.50
N LYS A 334 15.35 3.42 -1.62
CA LYS A 334 15.99 4.04 -0.45
C LYS A 334 15.29 3.59 0.81
N ALA A 335 15.98 3.71 1.94
CA ALA A 335 15.42 3.46 3.25
C ALA A 335 14.13 4.28 3.46
N PHE A 336 13.04 3.61 3.88
CA PHE A 336 11.83 4.31 4.28
C PHE A 336 11.97 4.77 5.73
N GLU A 337 11.63 6.03 6.01
CA GLU A 337 11.71 6.64 7.34
C GLU A 337 10.31 7.10 7.79
N ALA A 338 9.79 6.45 8.83
CA ALA A 338 8.50 6.73 9.46
C ALA A 338 8.59 6.44 10.95
N ALA A 339 7.82 7.17 11.77
CA ALA A 339 7.84 7.01 13.23
C ALA A 339 6.67 6.16 13.76
N ASP A 340 5.71 5.83 12.90
CA ASP A 340 4.38 5.34 13.24
C ASP A 340 4.06 3.97 12.64
N VAL A 341 5.09 3.22 12.23
CA VAL A 341 4.93 1.83 11.78
C VAL A 341 4.61 0.94 12.97
N GLN A 342 3.52 0.19 12.89
CA GLN A 342 3.03 -0.65 13.99
C GLN A 342 3.10 -2.14 13.65
N LEU A 343 3.45 -2.92 14.66
CA LEU A 343 3.37 -4.38 14.66
C LEU A 343 2.21 -4.83 15.52
N GLU A 344 1.40 -5.73 14.98
CA GLU A 344 0.37 -6.45 15.70
C GLU A 344 0.75 -7.93 15.81
N PHE A 345 0.61 -8.49 17.02
CA PHE A 345 0.71 -9.94 17.24
C PHE A 345 -0.71 -10.47 17.47
N VAL A 346 -1.25 -11.15 16.44
CA VAL A 346 -2.68 -11.42 16.29
C VAL A 346 -2.94 -12.92 16.26
N ARG A 347 -4.08 -13.36 16.80
CA ARG A 347 -4.65 -14.70 16.56
C ARG A 347 -6.01 -14.62 15.88
N ILE A 348 -6.98 -14.06 16.62
CA ILE A 348 -8.28 -13.61 16.10
C ILE A 348 -8.28 -12.10 16.25
N ASP A 349 -8.05 -11.65 17.49
CA ASP A 349 -7.86 -10.25 17.86
C ASP A 349 -6.38 -9.96 18.16
N PRO A 350 -5.94 -8.69 18.10
CA PRO A 350 -4.58 -8.31 18.45
C PRO A 350 -4.33 -8.45 19.96
N PHE A 351 -3.38 -9.31 20.34
CA PHE A 351 -2.96 -9.47 21.74
C PHE A 351 -1.91 -8.44 22.13
N VAL A 352 -1.01 -8.11 21.20
CA VAL A 352 0.02 -7.10 21.37
C VAL A 352 -0.04 -6.17 20.17
N ARG A 353 -0.04 -4.86 20.42
CA ARG A 353 0.18 -3.83 19.40
C ARG A 353 1.30 -2.93 19.90
N THR A 354 2.37 -2.80 19.13
CA THR A 354 3.52 -1.99 19.49
C THR A 354 4.02 -1.19 18.28
N THR A 355 4.59 -0.02 18.54
CA THR A 355 5.22 0.79 17.50
C THR A 355 6.65 0.29 17.30
N LEU A 356 7.05 0.06 16.05
CA LEU A 356 8.40 -0.39 15.73
C LEU A 356 9.39 0.76 15.89
N VAL A 357 10.53 0.47 16.50
CA VAL A 357 11.62 1.43 16.68
C VAL A 357 12.51 1.42 15.44
N PRO A 358 12.79 2.57 14.82
CA PRO A 358 13.72 2.64 13.69
C PRO A 358 15.16 2.40 14.17
N VAL A 359 15.83 1.41 13.59
CA VAL A 359 17.23 1.04 13.88
C VAL A 359 18.20 1.71 12.90
N GLY A 360 17.68 2.18 11.76
CA GLY A 360 18.44 2.84 10.68
C GLY A 360 18.42 2.03 9.39
N GLY A 361 18.66 2.69 8.25
CA GLY A 361 18.68 2.03 6.94
C GLY A 361 17.34 1.42 6.50
N GLY A 362 16.22 1.95 7.00
CA GLY A 362 14.87 1.43 6.69
C GLY A 362 14.49 0.19 7.50
N ARG A 363 15.32 -0.19 8.48
CA ARG A 363 15.05 -1.31 9.40
C ARG A 363 14.28 -0.84 10.63
N TYR A 364 13.22 -1.58 10.93
CA TYR A 364 12.30 -1.35 12.03
C TYR A 364 12.27 -2.57 12.95
N GLU A 365 12.37 -2.37 14.25
CA GLU A 365 12.46 -3.46 15.23
C GLU A 365 11.47 -3.28 16.40
N ALA A 366 10.87 -4.39 16.85
CA ALA A 366 10.16 -4.45 18.11
C ALA A 366 10.64 -5.63 18.95
N ARG A 367 10.66 -5.41 20.27
CA ARG A 367 10.96 -6.41 21.27
C ARG A 367 9.79 -6.51 22.23
N PHE A 368 9.26 -7.72 22.42
CA PHE A 368 8.14 -7.95 23.33
C PHE A 368 8.10 -9.40 23.83
N LEU A 369 7.34 -9.64 24.89
CA LEU A 369 7.10 -10.97 25.43
C LEU A 369 5.83 -11.58 24.81
N ILE A 370 5.90 -12.83 24.38
CA ILE A 370 4.75 -13.56 23.88
C ILE A 370 3.71 -13.75 25.01
N PRO A 371 2.40 -13.57 24.74
CA PRO A 371 1.34 -13.76 25.73
C PRO A 371 1.26 -15.21 26.24
N ASP A 372 0.66 -15.39 27.41
CA ASP A 372 0.50 -16.71 28.06
C ASP A 372 -0.53 -17.64 27.38
N VAL A 373 -1.24 -17.14 26.38
CA VAL A 373 -2.21 -17.92 25.61
C VAL A 373 -1.50 -18.59 24.44
N TYR A 374 -1.44 -19.91 24.43
CA TYR A 374 -0.87 -20.68 23.32
C TYR A 374 -1.79 -20.71 22.09
N GLY A 375 -1.23 -21.07 20.94
CA GLY A 375 -1.94 -21.18 19.67
C GLY A 375 -1.12 -20.75 18.48
N VAL A 376 -1.79 -20.60 17.34
CA VAL A 376 -1.20 -20.06 16.11
C VAL A 376 -1.41 -18.55 16.11
N TYR A 377 -0.32 -17.80 15.97
CA TYR A 377 -0.32 -16.34 15.91
C TYR A 377 0.23 -15.87 14.57
N GLN A 378 0.05 -14.58 14.29
CA GLN A 378 0.60 -13.89 13.14
C GLN A 378 1.24 -12.59 13.61
N PHE A 379 2.48 -12.37 13.20
CA PHE A 379 3.04 -11.02 13.13
C PHE A 379 2.38 -10.32 11.95
N LYS A 380 1.76 -9.18 12.18
CA LYS A 380 1.05 -8.42 11.17
C LYS A 380 1.54 -6.97 11.19
N VAL A 381 2.07 -6.53 10.07
CA VAL A 381 2.39 -5.12 9.81
C VAL A 381 1.44 -4.65 8.71
N ASN A 382 0.58 -3.70 9.07
CA ASN A 382 -0.38 -3.10 8.17
C ASN A 382 -0.14 -1.59 8.17
N TYR A 383 0.57 -1.09 7.15
CA TYR A 383 0.87 0.33 7.00
C TYR A 383 0.02 0.91 5.87
N ASP A 384 -1.02 1.63 6.27
CA ASP A 384 -1.98 2.29 5.40
C ASP A 384 -1.98 3.79 5.68
N ARG A 385 -1.46 4.57 4.73
CA ARG A 385 -1.33 6.03 4.84
C ARG A 385 -1.63 6.66 3.49
N THR A 386 -2.38 7.76 3.51
CA THR A 386 -2.81 8.49 2.32
C THR A 386 -1.64 8.86 1.40
N GLY A 387 -1.67 8.34 0.17
CA GLY A 387 -0.65 8.59 -0.86
C GLY A 387 0.46 7.54 -0.93
N TYR A 388 0.63 6.69 0.09
CA TYR A 388 1.56 5.57 0.06
C TYR A 388 0.89 4.29 -0.41
N THR A 389 1.67 3.39 -1.03
CA THR A 389 1.27 1.99 -1.26
C THR A 389 0.85 1.35 0.06
N HIS A 390 -0.27 0.61 0.03
CA HIS A 390 -0.72 -0.19 1.15
C HIS A 390 0.25 -1.34 1.38
N LEU A 391 0.99 -1.28 2.48
CA LEU A 391 1.96 -2.31 2.85
C LEU A 391 1.35 -3.27 3.85
N TYR A 392 1.13 -4.50 3.40
CA TYR A 392 0.60 -5.58 4.21
C TYR A 392 1.60 -6.74 4.26
N SER A 393 2.11 -7.04 5.46
CA SER A 393 3.03 -8.16 5.68
C SER A 393 2.54 -9.00 6.86
N THR A 394 2.41 -10.30 6.64
CA THR A 394 2.00 -11.26 7.67
C THR A 394 2.92 -12.45 7.74
N THR A 395 3.34 -12.82 8.94
CA THR A 395 4.16 -14.01 9.19
C THR A 395 3.53 -14.85 10.28
N GLN A 396 3.12 -16.06 9.94
CA GLN A 396 2.47 -16.99 10.86
C GLN A 396 3.52 -17.72 11.71
N VAL A 397 3.25 -17.82 13.01
CA VAL A 397 4.09 -18.54 13.96
C VAL A 397 3.25 -19.36 14.94
N SER A 398 3.83 -20.46 15.42
CA SER A 398 3.20 -21.31 16.42
C SER A 398 3.78 -21.03 17.80
N VAL A 399 2.90 -20.74 18.76
CA VAL A 399 3.21 -20.60 20.17
C VAL A 399 2.72 -21.85 20.90
N ARG A 400 3.64 -22.64 21.44
CA ARG A 400 3.35 -23.85 22.20
C ARG A 400 3.40 -23.58 23.71
N PRO A 401 2.65 -24.34 24.52
CA PRO A 401 2.85 -24.35 25.96
C PRO A 401 4.23 -24.93 26.33
N LEU A 402 4.60 -24.77 27.60
CA LEU A 402 5.80 -25.38 28.17
C LEU A 402 5.73 -26.91 28.09
N THR A 403 6.84 -27.55 27.74
CA THR A 403 6.96 -29.02 27.81
C THR A 403 7.17 -29.45 29.26
N HIS A 404 6.87 -30.71 29.57
CA HIS A 404 7.04 -31.29 30.91
C HIS A 404 8.46 -31.15 31.49
N THR A 405 9.47 -30.94 30.64
CA THR A 405 10.88 -30.70 31.02
C THR A 405 11.20 -29.24 31.34
N GLN A 406 10.34 -28.30 30.96
CA GLN A 406 10.58 -26.84 31.07
C GLN A 406 9.93 -26.22 32.32
N TYR A 407 9.13 -26.98 33.08
CA TYR A 407 8.59 -26.52 34.35
C TYR A 407 9.70 -26.37 35.39
N GLU A 408 9.54 -25.38 36.27
CA GLU A 408 10.42 -25.17 37.42
C GLU A 408 10.46 -26.44 38.30
N ARG A 409 11.67 -26.83 38.68
CA ARG A 409 11.93 -28.00 39.54
C ARG A 409 12.63 -27.54 40.81
N PHE A 410 12.44 -28.31 41.88
CA PHE A 410 13.02 -28.02 43.20
C PHE A 410 12.54 -26.70 43.80
N ILE A 411 11.22 -26.49 43.74
CA ILE A 411 10.59 -25.27 44.23
C ILE A 411 10.75 -25.20 45.76
N PRO A 412 11.20 -24.07 46.35
CA PRO A 412 11.44 -23.96 47.79
C PRO A 412 10.21 -24.25 48.64
N SER A 413 9.02 -23.84 48.16
CA SER A 413 7.74 -24.14 48.83
C SER A 413 7.43 -25.64 48.91
N ALA A 414 8.06 -26.47 48.08
CA ALA A 414 7.84 -27.91 48.04
C ALA A 414 8.87 -28.72 48.83
N TYR A 415 9.84 -28.08 49.51
CA TYR A 415 10.83 -28.78 50.35
C TYR A 415 10.24 -29.73 51.39
N PRO A 416 9.11 -29.42 52.08
CA PRO A 416 8.51 -30.36 53.01
C PRO A 416 8.11 -31.70 52.36
N TYR A 417 7.60 -31.66 51.12
CA TYR A 417 7.20 -32.86 50.39
C TYR A 417 8.42 -33.67 49.94
N TYR A 418 9.47 -32.99 49.46
CA TYR A 418 10.72 -33.64 49.08
C TYR A 418 11.36 -34.33 50.30
N ALA A 419 11.45 -33.65 51.44
CA ALA A 419 11.98 -34.20 52.67
C ALA A 419 11.14 -35.39 53.18
N SER A 420 9.81 -35.29 53.14
CA SER A 420 8.91 -36.38 53.54
C SER A 420 9.13 -37.64 52.71
N ALA A 421 9.27 -37.51 51.38
CA ALA A 421 9.49 -38.64 50.50
C ALA A 421 10.82 -39.35 50.82
N PHE A 422 11.91 -38.59 50.96
CA PHE A 422 13.21 -39.18 51.34
C PHE A 422 13.20 -39.76 52.76
N SER A 423 12.48 -39.14 53.71
CA SER A 423 12.31 -39.66 55.06
C SER A 423 11.61 -41.02 55.07
N MET A 424 10.59 -41.23 54.24
CA MET A 424 9.91 -42.53 54.11
C MET A 424 10.82 -43.60 53.54
N VAL A 425 11.65 -43.26 52.53
CA VAL A 425 12.62 -44.19 51.94
C VAL A 425 13.67 -44.61 52.98
N VAL A 426 14.24 -43.65 53.72
CA VAL A 426 15.20 -43.94 54.79
C VAL A 426 14.54 -44.74 55.92
N GLY A 427 13.32 -44.39 56.31
CA GLY A 427 12.56 -45.11 57.32
C GLY A 427 12.28 -46.56 56.93
N MET A 428 11.87 -46.81 55.68
CA MET A 428 11.64 -48.16 55.16
C MET A 428 12.94 -48.98 55.12
N PHE A 429 14.05 -48.37 54.73
CA PHE A 429 15.36 -49.03 54.71
C PHE A 429 15.80 -49.44 56.13
N LEU A 430 15.71 -48.52 57.10
CA LEU A 430 16.05 -48.79 58.51
C LEU A 430 15.10 -49.83 59.12
N PHE A 431 13.80 -49.71 58.85
CA PHE A 431 12.81 -50.69 59.29
C PHE A 431 13.11 -52.09 58.75
N SER A 432 13.39 -52.21 57.44
CA SER A 432 13.74 -53.50 56.82
C SER A 432 14.99 -54.12 57.47
N PHE A 433 16.03 -53.31 57.70
CA PHE A 433 17.26 -53.78 58.34
C PHE A 433 17.02 -54.26 59.78
N LEU A 434 16.32 -53.46 60.59
CA LEU A 434 16.00 -53.78 61.97
C LEU A 434 15.06 -54.98 62.07
N PHE A 435 14.00 -55.03 61.25
CA PHE A 435 13.00 -56.09 61.26
C PHE A 435 13.61 -57.45 60.88
N LEU A 436 14.50 -57.49 59.88
CA LEU A 436 15.17 -58.74 59.47
C LEU A 436 16.21 -59.24 60.48
N HIS A 437 16.89 -58.33 61.19
CA HIS A 437 17.92 -58.69 62.18
C HIS A 437 17.41 -58.61 63.62
N PHE A 438 16.09 -58.49 63.82
CA PHE A 438 15.49 -58.44 65.15
C PHE A 438 15.60 -59.82 65.79
N LYS A 439 16.26 -59.88 66.95
CA LYS A 439 16.34 -61.10 67.76
C LYS A 439 15.23 -61.05 68.80
N ASP A 440 14.28 -61.97 68.69
CA ASP A 440 13.14 -62.05 69.61
C ASP A 440 13.62 -62.57 70.99
N ASP A 441 13.50 -61.73 72.02
CA ASP A 441 13.73 -62.16 73.41
C ASP A 441 12.47 -62.87 73.89
N GLY A 442 12.47 -64.21 73.78
CA GLY A 442 11.34 -65.09 74.06
C GLY A 442 10.52 -64.70 75.30
N GLY A 443 9.31 -64.20 75.07
CA GLY A 443 8.35 -63.87 76.11
C GLY A 443 7.79 -65.12 76.81
N LYS A 444 7.78 -65.11 78.15
CA LYS A 444 7.18 -66.14 79.02
C LYS A 444 5.70 -66.38 78.66
N PRO A 445 5.21 -67.65 78.71
CA PRO A 445 3.83 -67.97 78.36
C PRO A 445 2.83 -67.44 79.41
N VAL A 446 1.78 -66.78 78.93
CA VAL A 446 0.61 -66.34 79.74
C VAL A 446 -0.26 -67.57 80.06
N PRO A 447 -0.72 -67.79 81.31
CA PRO A 447 -1.57 -68.94 81.64
C PRO A 447 -3.00 -68.77 81.09
N ARG A 448 -3.55 -69.83 80.49
CA ARG A 448 -4.97 -69.90 80.08
C ARG A 448 -5.88 -69.95 81.32
N PRO A 449 -7.04 -69.25 81.33
CA PRO A 449 -8.04 -69.46 82.36
C PRO A 449 -8.72 -70.83 82.18
N ALA A 450 -8.95 -71.52 83.31
CA ALA A 450 -9.57 -72.83 83.37
C ALA A 450 -11.05 -72.78 82.95
N ALA A 451 -11.47 -73.79 82.19
CA ALA A 451 -12.85 -73.99 81.79
C ALA A 451 -13.75 -74.32 83.00
N GLU A 452 -14.76 -73.50 83.26
CA GLU A 452 -15.86 -73.86 84.15
C GLU A 452 -16.74 -74.93 83.49
N LYS A 453 -16.79 -76.11 84.12
CA LYS A 453 -17.83 -77.12 83.91
C LYS A 453 -19.04 -76.79 84.79
N LYS A 454 -20.22 -76.62 84.18
CA LYS A 454 -21.56 -77.00 84.70
C LYS A 454 -22.43 -77.31 83.46
N ALA A 455 -22.86 -78.54 83.16
CA ALA A 455 -23.92 -79.34 83.81
C ALA A 455 -25.17 -78.47 84.04
N GLN A 456 -26.32 -78.66 83.40
CA GLN A 456 -27.01 -79.85 82.86
C GLN A 456 -27.86 -79.47 81.65
#